data_AF-A0AA47I9G1-F1
#
_entry.id   AF-A0AA47I9G1-F1
#
_cell.length_a   1.000
_cell.length_b   1.000
_cell.length_c   1.000
_cell.angle_alpha   90.00
_cell.angle_beta   90.00
_cell.angle_gamma   90.00
#
_symmetry.space_group_name_H-M   'P 1'
#
loop_
_entity.id
_entity.type
_entity.pdbx_description
1 polymer ?
#
loop_
_entity_poly.entity_id
_entity_poly.type
_entity_poly.pdbx_seq_one_letter_code
_entity_poly.pdbx_strand_id
1 'polypeptide(L)'
;MIFVKLKSITMLLTKLSFIIGIAGFIMIFMKLEIPTVMIRIAIILLFIVSMSEFISTRKLRKAVYPLIMIYFFVGMPFLESFIDNRVLSNGAAILGCVITVIFICNDLMITNKEKELSQ
;
A
#
# COMPACT_ATOMS: atom_id res chain seq x y z
N MET A 1 13.19 21.46 12.94
CA MET A 1 13.98 20.26 13.30
C MET A 1 13.14 18.98 13.36
N ILE A 2 11.95 18.99 13.99
CA ILE A 2 11.03 17.84 14.07
C ILE A 2 10.56 17.35 12.68
N PHE A 3 10.20 18.27 11.77
CA PHE A 3 9.80 17.93 10.39
C PHE A 3 10.89 17.22 9.58
N VAL A 4 12.16 17.63 9.73
CA VAL A 4 13.30 16.99 9.02
C VAL A 4 13.56 15.59 9.58
N LYS A 5 13.43 15.40 10.90
CA LYS A 5 13.52 14.08 11.54
C LYS A 5 12.36 13.16 11.10
N LEU A 6 11.13 13.65 11.06
CA LEU A 6 9.97 12.92 10.53
C LEU A 6 10.17 12.51 9.07
N LYS A 7 10.67 13.42 8.22
CA LYS A 7 10.97 13.13 6.81
C LYS A 7 12.01 12.00 6.67
N SER A 8 13.07 12.03 7.47
CA SER A 8 14.11 10.99 7.49
C SER A 8 13.57 9.64 7.97
N ILE A 9 12.80 9.63 9.06
CA ILE A 9 12.16 8.43 9.62
C ILE A 9 11.18 7.83 8.60
N THR A 10 10.37 8.66 7.95
CA THR A 10 9.42 8.23 6.92
C THR A 10 10.15 7.59 5.75
N MET A 11 11.23 8.20 5.26
CA MET A 11 12.03 7.66 4.17
C MET A 11 12.63 6.27 4.51
N LEU A 12 13.04 6.08 5.77
CA LEU A 12 13.58 4.81 6.27
C LEU A 12 12.48 3.74 6.37
N LEU A 13 11.31 4.11 6.91
CA LEU A 13 10.12 3.27 6.97
C LEU A 13 9.58 2.90 5.57
N THR A 14 9.63 3.80 4.59
CA THR A 14 9.23 3.52 3.21
C THR A 14 10.14 2.48 2.57
N LYS A 15 11.47 2.60 2.76
CA LYS A 15 12.42 1.59 2.27
C LYS A 15 12.18 0.23 2.92
N LEU A 16 11.93 0.19 4.23
CA LEU A 16 11.57 -1.04 4.95
C LEU A 16 10.26 -1.65 4.41
N SER A 17 9.23 -0.83 4.21
CA SER A 17 7.95 -1.28 3.64
C SER A 17 8.12 -1.85 2.23
N PHE A 18 8.98 -1.25 1.41
CA PHE A 18 9.29 -1.73 0.07
C PHE A 18 10.00 -3.10 0.10
N ILE A 19 10.98 -3.28 0.99
CA ILE A 19 11.67 -4.57 1.17
C ILE A 19 10.70 -5.66 1.63
N ILE A 20 9.85 -5.35 2.61
CA ILE A 20 8.82 -6.28 3.11
C ILE A 20 7.83 -6.63 2.00
N GLY A 21 7.42 -5.65 1.17
CA GLY A 21 6.55 -5.87 0.01
C GLY A 21 7.16 -6.81 -1.02
N ILE A 22 8.44 -6.60 -1.39
CA ILE A 22 9.15 -7.50 -2.31
C ILE A 22 9.30 -8.90 -1.73
N ALA A 23 9.68 -9.01 -0.45
CA ALA A 23 9.82 -10.29 0.23
C ALA A 23 8.49 -11.06 0.27
N GLY A 24 7.39 -10.38 0.59
CA GLY A 24 6.04 -10.95 0.55
C GLY A 24 5.64 -11.40 -0.86
N PHE A 25 5.94 -10.60 -1.88
CA PHE A 25 5.69 -10.98 -3.27
C PHE A 25 6.47 -12.24 -3.66
N ILE A 26 7.76 -12.30 -3.36
CA ILE A 26 8.60 -13.48 -3.63
C ILE A 26 8.08 -14.72 -2.90
N MET A 27 7.68 -14.59 -1.63
CA MET A 27 7.10 -15.70 -0.85
C MET A 27 5.82 -16.24 -1.48
N ILE A 28 4.93 -15.38 -2.00
CA ILE A 28 3.73 -15.81 -2.75
C ILE A 28 4.13 -16.63 -3.98
N PHE A 29 5.12 -16.18 -4.76
CA PHE A 29 5.61 -16.92 -5.94
C PHE A 29 6.23 -18.27 -5.58
N MET A 30 6.94 -18.33 -4.45
CA MET A 30 7.54 -19.56 -3.93
C MET A 30 6.53 -20.47 -3.20
N LYS A 31 5.24 -20.08 -3.14
CA LYS A 31 4.20 -20.76 -2.35
C LYS A 31 4.59 -20.98 -0.87
N LEU A 32 5.38 -20.07 -0.32
CA LEU A 32 5.73 -20.05 1.10
C LEU A 32 4.60 -19.36 1.86
N GLU A 33 4.13 -20.00 2.93
CA GLU A 33 3.16 -19.39 3.84
C GLU A 33 3.77 -18.14 4.48
N ILE A 34 3.15 -16.98 4.23
CA ILE A 34 3.58 -15.74 4.87
C ILE A 34 3.06 -15.75 6.31
N PRO A 35 3.93 -15.59 7.32
CA PRO A 35 3.49 -15.51 8.70
C PRO A 35 2.51 -14.36 8.89
N THR A 36 1.37 -14.62 9.53
CA THR A 36 0.34 -13.60 9.83
C THR A 36 0.89 -12.41 10.62
N VAL A 37 1.91 -12.64 11.45
CA VAL A 37 2.64 -11.59 12.16
C VAL A 37 3.33 -10.62 11.20
N MET A 38 3.93 -11.13 10.12
CA MET A 38 4.62 -10.32 9.11
C MET A 38 3.63 -9.43 8.35
N ILE A 39 2.44 -9.97 8.02
CA ILE A 39 1.35 -9.22 7.40
C ILE A 39 0.89 -8.07 8.31
N ARG A 40 0.68 -8.33 9.59
CA ARG A 40 0.27 -7.30 10.57
C ARG A 40 1.31 -6.18 10.68
N ILE A 41 2.60 -6.54 10.76
CA ILE A 41 3.70 -5.56 10.81
C ILE A 41 3.72 -4.70 9.54
N ALA A 42 3.55 -5.31 8.35
CA ALA A 42 3.51 -4.59 7.09
C ALA A 42 2.36 -3.58 7.03
N ILE A 43 1.16 -3.97 7.47
CA ILE A 43 -0.01 -3.08 7.53
C ILE A 43 0.25 -1.89 8.46
N ILE A 44 0.78 -2.14 9.66
CA ILE A 44 1.09 -1.08 10.64
C ILE A 44 2.14 -0.12 10.08
N LEU A 45 3.23 -0.64 9.49
CA LEU A 45 4.29 0.19 8.90
C LEU A 45 3.73 1.09 7.80
N LEU A 46 2.92 0.54 6.90
CA LEU A 46 2.32 1.32 5.82
C LEU A 46 1.34 2.38 6.32
N PHE A 47 0.57 2.07 7.35
CA PHE A 47 -0.32 3.04 7.98
C PHE A 47 0.48 4.21 8.54
N ILE A 48 1.57 3.93 9.26
CA ILE A 48 2.47 4.97 9.80
C ILE A 48 3.09 5.80 8.67
N VAL A 49 3.59 5.16 7.60
CA VAL A 49 4.21 5.85 6.45
C VAL A 49 3.20 6.75 5.75
N SER A 50 2.02 6.23 5.44
CA SER A 50 0.96 6.97 4.76
C SER A 50 0.45 8.14 5.60
N MET A 51 0.22 7.93 6.90
CA MET A 51 -0.22 9.00 7.79
C MET A 51 0.87 10.06 7.97
N SER A 52 2.14 9.66 8.01
CA SER A 52 3.27 10.59 8.03
C SER A 52 3.34 11.42 6.75
N GLU A 53 3.18 10.80 5.57
CA GLU A 53 3.09 11.52 4.29
C GLU A 53 1.87 12.44 4.24
N PHE A 54 0.72 11.98 4.74
CA PHE A 54 -0.49 12.80 4.83
C PHE A 54 -0.26 14.03 5.71
N ILE A 55 0.31 13.87 6.90
CA ILE A 55 0.61 15.00 7.79
C ILE A 55 1.63 15.95 7.14
N SER A 56 2.66 15.42 6.47
CA SER A 56 3.70 16.23 5.85
C SER A 56 3.24 16.97 4.59
N THR A 57 2.30 16.42 3.84
CA THR A 57 1.84 17.00 2.56
C THR A 57 0.45 17.63 2.63
N ARG A 58 -0.30 17.35 3.71
CA ARG A 58 -1.74 17.66 3.88
C ARG A 58 -2.65 17.15 2.76
N LYS A 59 -2.19 16.17 1.97
CA LYS A 59 -2.91 15.68 0.80
C LYS A 59 -3.68 14.41 1.14
N LEU A 60 -5.01 14.52 1.23
CA LEU A 60 -5.93 13.40 1.54
C LEU A 60 -5.71 12.15 0.68
N ARG A 61 -5.29 12.32 -0.59
CA ARG A 61 -4.97 11.20 -1.49
C ARG A 61 -3.88 10.26 -0.94
N LYS A 62 -2.98 10.74 -0.09
CA LYS A 62 -1.95 9.90 0.56
C LYS A 62 -2.52 9.00 1.65
N ALA A 63 -3.69 9.31 2.22
CA ALA A 63 -4.37 8.46 3.20
C ALA A 63 -5.14 7.28 2.57
N VAL A 64 -5.18 7.19 1.24
CA VAL A 64 -5.88 6.10 0.52
C VAL A 64 -5.02 4.82 0.45
N TYR A 65 -3.69 4.93 0.51
CA TYR A 65 -2.78 3.78 0.44
C TYR A 65 -3.03 2.71 1.54
N PRO A 66 -3.26 3.07 2.82
CA PRO A 66 -3.65 2.11 3.84
C PRO A 66 -4.99 1.45 3.57
N LEU A 67 -5.96 2.18 3.01
CA LEU A 67 -7.28 1.63 2.67
C LEU A 67 -7.17 0.58 1.57
N ILE A 68 -6.35 0.85 0.55
CA ILE A 68 -6.03 -0.11 -0.52
C ILE A 68 -5.42 -1.39 0.07
N MET A 69 -4.50 -1.28 1.03
CA MET A 69 -3.89 -2.44 1.67
C MET A 69 -4.87 -3.21 2.55
N ILE A 70 -5.71 -2.52 3.32
CA ILE A 70 -6.77 -3.18 4.11
C ILE A 70 -7.70 -3.95 3.16
N TYR A 71 -8.04 -3.39 2.01
CA TYR A 71 -8.79 -4.09 0.98
C TYR A 71 -8.09 -5.39 0.56
N PHE A 72 -6.82 -5.37 0.18
CA PHE A 72 -6.13 -6.59 -0.28
C PHE A 72 -5.81 -7.61 0.80
N PHE A 73 -5.43 -7.18 2.01
CA PHE A 73 -4.96 -8.09 3.07
C PHE A 73 -6.06 -8.57 4.01
N VAL A 74 -7.17 -7.83 4.10
CA VAL A 74 -8.28 -8.17 5.00
C VAL A 74 -9.56 -8.34 4.22
N GLY A 75 -9.93 -7.36 3.38
CA GLY A 75 -11.18 -7.40 2.61
C GLY A 75 -11.21 -8.54 1.59
N MET A 76 -10.10 -8.81 0.93
CA MET A 76 -9.99 -9.79 -0.14
C MET A 76 -10.05 -11.24 0.38
N PRO A 77 -9.26 -11.64 1.41
CA PRO A 77 -9.40 -12.96 2.02
C PRO A 77 -10.77 -13.16 2.69
N PHE A 78 -11.34 -12.09 3.25
CA PHE A 78 -12.70 -12.12 3.78
C PHE A 78 -13.70 -12.39 2.67
N LEU A 79 -13.67 -11.65 1.55
CA LEU A 79 -14.53 -11.88 0.39
C LEU A 79 -14.36 -13.29 -0.20
N GLU A 80 -13.12 -13.78 -0.28
CA GLU A 80 -12.83 -15.15 -0.74
C GLU A 80 -13.52 -16.21 0.14
N SER A 81 -13.66 -15.97 1.45
CA SER A 81 -14.39 -16.88 2.36
C SER A 81 -15.91 -16.89 2.18
N PHE A 82 -16.50 -15.90 1.49
CA PHE A 82 -17.93 -15.84 1.17
C PHE A 82 -18.24 -16.19 -0.28
N ILE A 83 -17.24 -16.19 -1.16
CA ILE A 83 -17.42 -16.43 -2.59
C ILE A 83 -16.90 -17.83 -2.91
N ASP A 84 -17.82 -18.80 -2.99
CA ASP A 84 -17.48 -20.18 -3.38
C ASP A 84 -16.97 -20.27 -4.83
N ASN A 85 -17.35 -19.31 -5.69
CA ASN A 85 -16.93 -19.29 -7.08
C ASN A 85 -15.53 -18.65 -7.25
N ARG A 86 -14.52 -19.51 -7.42
CA ARG A 86 -13.13 -19.10 -7.66
C ARG A 86 -12.95 -18.12 -8.82
N VAL A 87 -13.76 -18.20 -9.87
CA VAL A 87 -13.67 -17.28 -11.02
C VAL A 87 -14.09 -15.87 -10.60
N LEU A 88 -15.14 -15.76 -9.78
CA LEU A 88 -15.63 -14.48 -9.28
C LEU A 88 -14.64 -13.86 -8.28
N SER A 89 -14.08 -14.66 -7.38
CA SER A 89 -13.04 -14.23 -6.43
C SER A 89 -11.78 -13.72 -7.16
N ASN A 90 -11.27 -14.48 -8.13
CA ASN A 90 -10.13 -14.06 -8.95
C ASN A 90 -10.45 -12.81 -9.77
N GLY A 91 -11.67 -12.69 -10.29
CA GLY A 91 -12.14 -11.50 -11.01
C GLY A 91 -12.09 -10.25 -10.12
N ALA A 92 -12.58 -10.34 -8.88
CA ALA A 92 -12.50 -9.25 -7.91
C ALA A 92 -11.05 -8.88 -7.54
N ALA A 93 -10.14 -9.86 -7.50
CA ALA A 93 -8.70 -9.65 -7.32
C ALA A 93 -8.12 -8.74 -8.40
N ILE A 94 -8.36 -9.14 -9.65
CA ILE A 94 -7.79 -8.52 -10.83
C ILE A 94 -8.35 -7.10 -10.97
N LEU A 95 -9.66 -6.93 -10.80
CA LEU A 95 -10.30 -5.61 -10.78
C LEU A 95 -9.72 -4.70 -9.70
N GLY A 96 -9.56 -5.21 -8.47
CA GLY A 96 -8.92 -4.47 -7.38
C GLY A 96 -7.50 -4.03 -7.73
N CYS A 97 -6.70 -4.91 -8.35
CA CYS A 97 -5.35 -4.60 -8.81
C CYS A 97 -5.35 -3.51 -9.87
N VAL A 98 -6.22 -3.61 -10.89
CA VAL A 98 -6.33 -2.62 -11.96
C VAL A 98 -6.69 -1.23 -11.40
N ILE A 99 -7.70 -1.16 -10.53
CA ILE A 99 -8.12 0.11 -9.89
C ILE A 99 -6.97 0.72 -9.09
N THR A 100 -6.23 -0.12 -8.36
CA THR A 100 -5.08 0.31 -7.56
C THR A 100 -3.96 0.88 -8.42
N VAL A 101 -3.62 0.22 -9.53
CA VAL A 101 -2.61 0.71 -10.49
C VAL A 101 -3.04 2.05 -11.08
N ILE A 102 -4.30 2.18 -11.51
CA ILE A 102 -4.85 3.44 -12.03
C ILE A 102 -4.72 4.55 -10.99
N PHE A 103 -5.08 4.28 -9.73
CA PHE A 103 -4.97 5.26 -8.65
C PHE A 103 -3.52 5.69 -8.41
N ILE A 104 -2.58 4.74 -8.36
CA ILE A 104 -1.15 5.02 -8.16
C ILE A 104 -0.59 5.84 -9.31
N CYS A 105 -0.89 5.47 -10.56
CA CYS A 105 -0.44 6.21 -11.74
C CYS A 105 -0.98 7.65 -11.74
N ASN A 106 -2.26 7.83 -11.42
CA ASN A 106 -2.87 9.15 -11.37
C ASN A 106 -2.26 10.01 -10.24
N ASP A 107 -2.02 9.44 -9.06
CA ASP A 107 -1.36 10.13 -7.95
C ASP A 107 0.08 10.56 -8.32
N LEU A 108 0.82 9.69 -9.02
CA LEU A 108 2.16 10.00 -9.52
C LEU A 108 2.13 11.14 -10.54
N MET A 109 1.22 11.12 -11.50
CA MET A 109 1.07 12.18 -12.50
C MET A 109 0.75 13.53 -11.84
N ILE A 110 -0.19 13.56 -10.89
CA ILE A 110 -0.54 14.80 -10.16
C ILE A 110 0.65 15.29 -9.35
N THR A 111 1.36 14.39 -8.66
CA THR A 111 2.52 14.74 -7.84
C THR A 111 3.69 15.26 -8.67
N ASN A 112 3.91 14.75 -9.88
CA ASN A 112 4.91 15.29 -10.80
C ASN A 112 4.54 16.68 -11.30
N LYS A 113 3.29 16.89 -11.73
CA LYS A 113 2.81 18.22 -12.15
C LYS A 113 2.99 19.28 -11.06
N GLU A 114 2.67 18.93 -9.82
CA GLU A 114 2.87 19.85 -8.68
C GLU A 114 4.35 20.18 -8.45
N LYS A 115 5.28 19.24 -8.69
CA LYS A 115 6.73 19.51 -8.57
C LYS A 115 7.22 20.42 -9.68
N GLU A 116 6.79 20.21 -10.92
CA GLU A 116 7.17 21.05 -12.07
C GLU A 116 6.66 22.49 -11.92
N LEU A 117 5.47 22.70 -11.35
CA LEU A 117 4.91 24.02 -11.06
C LEU A 117 5.56 24.75 -9.87
N SER A 118 6.36 24.03 -9.07
CA SER A 118 7.04 24.58 -7.88
C SER A 118 8.51 24.93 -8.12
N GLN A 119 9.02 24.70 -9.34
CA GLN A 119 10.35 25.10 -9.81
C GLN A 119 10.26 26.40 -10.60
#